data_AF-A0A1F2WIR6-F1
#
_entry.id   AF-A0A1F2WIR6-F1
#
_cell.length_a   1.000
_cell.length_b   1.000
_cell.length_c   1.000
_cell.angle_alpha   90.00
_cell.angle_beta   90.00
_cell.angle_gamma   90.00
#
_symmetry.space_group_name_H-M   'P 1'
#
loop_
_entity.id
_entity.type
_entity.pdbx_description
1 polymer ?
#
loop_
_entity_poly.entity_id
_entity_poly.type
_entity_poly.pdbx_seq_one_letter_code
_entity_poly.pdbx_strand_id
1 'polypeptide(L)'
;MDYQAGSTVFWEGKVLANKLAQEIEKLLSDILGEFIAKATVKKNCELIGTTPDTLTIDQLPELAEKIDKSVAFFSGEGEASGVGDKIKSIRV
;
A
#
# COMPACT_ATOMS: atom_id res chain seq x y z
N MET A 1 -4.69 9.50 -38.52
CA MET A 1 -3.50 9.46 -37.63
C MET A 1 -4.01 9.13 -36.25
N ASP A 2 -4.22 7.84 -36.06
CA ASP A 2 -4.73 7.23 -34.83
C ASP A 2 -3.62 7.31 -33.78
N TYR A 3 -3.65 8.37 -32.98
CA TYR A 3 -2.93 8.37 -31.71
C TYR A 3 -3.58 7.30 -30.84
N GLN A 4 -2.99 6.11 -30.83
CA GLN A 4 -3.18 5.18 -29.71
C GLN A 4 -2.68 5.92 -28.47
N ALA A 5 -3.62 6.51 -27.73
CA ALA A 5 -3.38 7.02 -26.40
C ALA A 5 -2.82 5.86 -25.58
N GLY A 6 -1.51 5.87 -25.37
CA GLY A 6 -0.83 4.91 -24.52
C GLY A 6 -1.54 4.88 -23.17
N SER A 7 -2.09 3.70 -22.86
CA SER A 7 -2.57 3.25 -21.57
C SER A 7 -2.88 4.38 -20.61
N THR A 8 -4.09 4.94 -20.71
CA THR A 8 -4.74 5.60 -19.59
C THR A 8 -4.58 4.63 -18.42
N VAL A 9 -3.74 4.96 -17.45
CA VAL A 9 -3.66 4.24 -16.20
C VAL A 9 -5.01 4.53 -15.54
N PHE A 10 -6.01 3.75 -15.93
CA PHE A 10 -7.32 3.74 -15.31
C PHE A 10 -7.05 3.30 -13.89
N TRP A 11 -6.97 4.28 -12.99
CA TRP A 11 -7.22 4.04 -11.59
C TRP A 11 -8.70 3.66 -11.52
N GLU A 12 -9.03 2.41 -11.86
CA GLU A 12 -10.18 1.76 -11.25
C GLU A 12 -9.89 1.85 -9.76
N GLY A 13 -10.49 2.84 -9.11
CA GLY A 13 -10.62 2.91 -7.67
C GLY A 13 -11.47 1.72 -7.23
N LYS A 14 -10.92 0.51 -7.35
CA LYS A 14 -11.40 -0.62 -6.57
C LYS A 14 -11.20 -0.21 -5.13
N VAL A 15 -12.31 0.07 -4.47
CA VAL A 15 -12.37 0.18 -3.02
C VAL A 15 -11.71 -1.09 -2.50
N LEU A 16 -10.66 -0.94 -1.70
CA LEU A 16 -9.98 -2.06 -1.05
C LEU A 16 -11.06 -2.87 -0.32
N ALA A 17 -11.43 -4.06 -0.82
CA ALA A 17 -12.50 -4.83 -0.19
C ALA A 17 -12.02 -5.49 1.12
N ASN A 18 -10.71 -5.72 1.21
CA ASN A 18 -10.08 -6.36 2.34
C ASN A 18 -9.84 -5.37 3.48
N LYS A 19 -10.30 -5.74 4.68
CA LYS A 19 -10.13 -4.96 5.91
C LYS A 19 -8.65 -4.71 6.25
N LEU A 20 -7.77 -5.67 5.98
CA LEU A 20 -6.33 -5.49 6.20
C LEU A 20 -5.79 -4.38 5.32
N ALA A 21 -6.08 -4.43 4.02
CA ALA A 21 -5.62 -3.42 3.09
C ALA A 21 -6.18 -2.03 3.41
N GLN A 22 -7.45 -1.94 3.84
CA GLN A 22 -8.05 -0.68 4.28
C GLN A 22 -7.35 -0.08 5.51
N GLU A 23 -7.06 -0.89 6.53
CA GLU A 23 -6.35 -0.42 7.73
C GLU A 23 -4.94 0.07 7.39
N ILE A 24 -4.23 -0.65 6.51
CA ILE A 24 -2.90 -0.24 6.05
C ILE A 24 -2.96 1.05 5.24
N GLU A 25 -3.92 1.17 4.32
CA GLU A 25 -4.13 2.39 3.53
C GLU A 25 -4.39 3.57 4.46
N LYS A 26 -5.29 3.40 5.44
CA LYS A 26 -5.63 4.45 6.40
C LYS A 26 -4.41 4.89 7.20
N LEU A 27 -3.61 3.93 7.65
CA LEU A 27 -2.39 4.22 8.40
C LEU A 27 -1.37 4.98 7.56
N LEU A 28 -1.18 4.57 6.31
CA LEU A 28 -0.30 5.26 5.37
C LEU A 28 -0.84 6.63 4.94
N SER A 29 -2.16 6.80 4.90
CA SER A 29 -2.79 8.05 4.48
C SER A 29 -2.52 9.20 5.45
N ASP A 30 -2.34 8.88 6.73
CA ASP A 30 -1.98 9.84 7.78
C ASP A 30 -0.56 10.38 7.61
N ILE A 31 0.32 9.59 6.98
CA ILE A 31 1.76 9.87 6.85
C ILE A 31 2.11 10.42 5.47
N LEU A 32 1.65 9.74 4.42
CA LEU A 32 2.01 10.04 3.03
C LEU A 32 0.87 10.72 2.23
N GLY A 33 -0.33 10.77 2.80
CA GLY A 33 -1.55 11.19 2.11
C GLY A 33 -2.26 10.05 1.38
N GLU A 34 -3.58 10.19 1.21
CA GLU A 34 -4.49 9.15 0.70
C GLU A 34 -4.08 8.59 -0.67
N PHE A 35 -3.55 9.45 -1.55
CA PHE A 35 -3.13 9.05 -2.90
C PHE A 35 -1.86 8.20 -2.89
N ILE A 36 -0.84 8.61 -2.14
CA ILE A 36 0.42 7.87 -2.00
C ILE A 36 0.18 6.58 -1.23
N ALA A 37 -0.68 6.60 -0.21
CA ALA A 37 -1.06 5.42 0.55
C ALA A 37 -1.65 4.32 -0.34
N LYS A 38 -2.68 4.64 -1.15
CA LYS A 38 -3.28 3.70 -2.11
C LYS A 38 -2.26 3.14 -3.09
N ALA A 39 -1.42 3.99 -3.66
CA ALA A 39 -0.37 3.58 -4.58
C ALA A 39 0.66 2.65 -3.92
N THR A 40 1.06 2.99 -2.68
CA THR A 40 2.01 2.23 -1.87
C THR A 40 1.45 0.86 -1.52
N VAL A 41 0.23 0.75 -1.01
CA VAL A 41 -0.39 -0.55 -0.68
C VAL A 41 -0.49 -1.42 -1.94
N LYS A 42 -1.04 -0.87 -3.03
CA LYS A 42 -1.22 -1.62 -4.28
C LYS A 42 0.10 -2.15 -4.82
N LYS A 43 1.09 -1.27 -4.96
CA LYS A 43 2.40 -1.63 -5.52
C LYS A 43 3.16 -2.61 -4.63
N ASN A 44 3.10 -2.45 -3.30
CA ASN A 44 3.77 -3.37 -2.39
C ASN A 44 3.07 -4.73 -2.31
N CYS A 45 1.74 -4.78 -2.41
CA CYS A 45 1.02 -6.04 -2.56
C CYS A 45 1.45 -6.77 -3.84
N GLU A 46 1.49 -6.07 -4.98
CA GLU A 46 1.93 -6.65 -6.26
C GLU A 46 3.38 -7.17 -6.19
N LEU A 47 4.26 -6.49 -5.45
CA LEU A 47 5.66 -6.90 -5.28
C LEU A 47 5.83 -8.21 -4.50
N ILE A 48 4.90 -8.55 -3.60
CA ILE A 48 4.91 -9.82 -2.86
C ILE A 48 4.01 -10.88 -3.53
N GLY A 49 3.55 -10.61 -4.75
CA GLY A 49 2.70 -11.52 -5.53
C GLY A 49 1.26 -11.63 -5.00
N THR A 50 0.80 -10.64 -4.23
CA THR A 50 -0.59 -10.57 -3.75
C THR A 50 -1.31 -9.36 -4.32
N THR A 51 -2.60 -9.28 -4.04
CA THR A 51 -3.39 -8.08 -4.31
C THR A 51 -3.94 -7.56 -2.98
N PRO A 52 -4.29 -6.28 -2.90
CA PRO A 52 -4.91 -5.75 -1.70
C PRO A 52 -6.18 -6.51 -1.30
N ASP A 53 -6.94 -7.05 -2.26
CA ASP A 53 -8.13 -7.87 -2.00
C ASP A 53 -7.78 -9.25 -1.42
N THR A 54 -6.67 -9.85 -1.86
CA THR A 54 -6.23 -11.20 -1.46
C THR A 54 -5.22 -11.21 -0.31
N LEU A 55 -4.90 -10.04 0.26
CA LEU A 55 -3.93 -9.91 1.33
C LEU A 55 -4.37 -10.72 2.57
N THR A 56 -3.47 -11.54 3.09
CA THR A 56 -3.70 -12.33 4.31
C THR A 56 -2.75 -11.91 5.44
N ILE A 57 -3.08 -12.34 6.66
CA ILE A 57 -2.31 -12.02 7.87
C ILE A 57 -0.87 -12.55 7.77
N ASP A 58 -0.68 -13.72 7.16
CA ASP A 58 0.65 -14.33 6.95
C ASP A 58 1.55 -13.49 6.03
N GLN A 59 0.97 -12.66 5.17
CA GLN A 59 1.69 -11.78 4.25
C GLN A 59 1.94 -10.38 4.82
N LEU A 60 1.30 -10.01 5.94
CA LEU A 60 1.53 -8.73 6.61
C LEU A 60 2.98 -8.47 7.01
N PRO A 61 3.75 -9.45 7.53
CA PRO A 61 5.15 -9.21 7.89
C PRO A 61 6.00 -8.80 6.70
N GLU A 62 5.82 -9.48 5.56
CA GLU A 62 6.56 -9.22 4.33
C GLU A 62 6.12 -7.89 3.70
N LEU A 63 4.81 -7.63 3.67
CA LEU A 63 4.25 -6.37 3.19
C LEU A 63 4.72 -5.19 4.05
N ALA A 64 4.74 -5.35 5.37
CA ALA A 64 5.17 -4.33 6.32
C ALA A 64 6.62 -3.91 6.06
N GLU A 65 7.55 -4.84 5.83
CA GLU A 65 8.94 -4.50 5.52
C GLU A 65 9.09 -3.72 4.21
N LYS A 66 8.26 -4.04 3.20
CA LYS A 66 8.27 -3.34 1.91
C LYS A 66 7.67 -1.93 2.01
N ILE A 67 6.58 -1.82 2.76
CA ILE A 67 5.92 -0.55 3.03
C ILE A 67 6.81 0.35 3.88
N ASP A 68 7.47 -0.17 4.92
CA ASP A 68 8.39 0.59 5.78
C ASP A 68 9.50 1.26 4.95
N LYS A 69 10.11 0.51 4.03
CA LYS A 69 11.10 1.05 3.06
C LYS A 69 10.49 2.10 2.12
N SER A 70 9.27 1.86 1.64
CA SER A 70 8.58 2.80 0.76
C SER A 70 8.27 4.11 1.50
N VAL A 71 7.76 4.02 2.73
CA VAL A 71 7.45 5.17 3.57
C VAL A 71 8.72 5.93 3.90
N ALA A 72 9.80 5.26 4.30
CA ALA A 72 11.09 5.91 4.57
C ALA A 72 11.61 6.66 3.35
N PHE A 73 11.38 6.12 2.15
CA PHE A 73 11.72 6.77 0.90
C PHE A 73 10.85 8.00 0.59
N PHE A 74 9.56 7.96 0.93
CA PHE A 74 8.63 9.06 0.64
C PHE A 74 8.58 10.16 1.71
N SER A 75 8.59 9.81 3.01
CA SER A 75 8.51 10.76 4.13
C SER A 75 9.88 11.18 4.70
N GLY A 76 10.95 10.48 4.32
CA GLY A 76 12.25 10.57 5.01
C GLY A 76 12.28 9.73 6.29
N GLU A 77 13.49 9.38 6.74
CA GLU A 77 13.75 8.40 7.82
C GLU A 77 13.03 8.66 9.16
N GLY A 78 12.55 9.88 9.40
CA GLY A 78 11.91 10.28 10.66
C GLY A 78 10.47 9.75 10.86
N GLU A 79 9.66 9.70 9.80
CA GLU A 79 8.22 9.39 9.91
C GLU A 79 7.87 7.94 9.54
N ALA A 80 8.82 7.20 8.97
CA ALA A 80 8.64 5.78 8.65
C ALA A 80 8.75 4.86 9.88
N SER A 81 9.39 5.34 10.94
CA SER A 81 9.67 4.53 12.14
C SER A 81 8.37 4.07 12.80
N GLY A 82 8.11 2.76 12.78
CA GLY A 82 6.97 2.12 13.43
C GLY A 82 5.74 1.91 12.54
N VAL A 83 5.79 2.27 11.26
CA VAL A 83 4.72 1.92 10.30
C VAL A 83 4.66 0.42 10.10
N GLY A 84 5.81 -0.23 9.86
CA GLY A 84 5.88 -1.67 9.71
C GLY A 84 5.35 -2.43 10.94
N ASP A 85 5.68 -1.99 12.15
CA ASP A 85 5.21 -2.60 13.40
C ASP A 85 3.70 -2.48 13.60
N LYS A 86 3.12 -1.33 13.25
CA LYS A 86 1.67 -1.16 13.29
C LYS A 86 0.98 -2.07 12.29
N ILE A 87 1.50 -2.20 11.06
CA ILE A 87 0.95 -3.10 10.04
C ILE A 87 0.99 -4.56 10.51
N LYS A 88 2.10 -5.00 11.10
CA LYS A 88 2.25 -6.36 11.69
C LYS A 88 1.31 -6.60 12.87
N SER A 89 0.90 -5.54 13.56
CA SER A 89 0.00 -5.61 14.71
C SER A 89 -1.49 -5.58 14.34
N ILE A 90 -1.84 -5.37 13.06
CA ILE A 90 -3.24 -5.40 12.61
C ILE A 90 -3.76 -6.82 12.78
N ARG A 91 -4.80 -6.97 13.61
CA ARG A 91 -5.59 -8.20 13.77
C ARG A 91 -7.06 -7.85 13.53
N VAL A 92 -7.58 -8.17 12.35
CA VAL A 92 -8.97 -7.95 11.93
C VAL A 92 -9.72 -9.27 11.73
#